data_AF-A0A7G8V7L2-F1
#
_entry.id   AF-A0A7G8V7L2-F1
#
_cell.length_a   1.000
_cell.length_b   1.000
_cell.length_c   1.000
_cell.angle_alpha   90.00
_cell.angle_beta   90.00
_cell.angle_gamma   90.00
#
_symmetry.space_group_name_H-M   'P 1'
#
loop_
_entity.id
_entity.type
_entity.pdbx_description
1 polymer ?
#
loop_
_entity_poly.entity_id
_entity_poly.type
_entity_poly.pdbx_seq_one_letter_code
_entity_poly.pdbx_strand_id
1 'polypeptide(L)'
;MINKGKIIFVNGYWASGIVGSLMASSVPGKKYWGIKEGAFEKAAEHFLGIHEKSNTHIYLDASSFMGGDSSGADRFNKGMSDYRIFDAAYFKRYIDNANKHGIYAGSNIRAIDKLNKTHQSDYDNLTSGMDKNRHSFYIITHSEGGGYGAGLAKFLIKEGWKVDTVIHLSTDEADDFDTPPEPMTYQLGLQYSGSYHVPERDWVTGNYQIRTGVDRWGIVFDPEKLDWGNVHGFSKNELVFEYLEDLRVLTIGHYTKNGRILWKQVGRTPHQSHFTSYNGIKLNYISKY
;
A
#
# COMPACT_ATOMS: atom_id res chain seq x y z
N MET A 1 -27.24 2.71 -5.98
CA MET A 1 -25.98 2.08 -5.53
C MET A 1 -25.77 2.43 -4.07
N ILE A 2 -25.52 1.43 -3.23
CA ILE A 2 -25.17 1.63 -1.82
C ILE A 2 -23.65 1.86 -1.81
N ASN A 3 -23.23 3.07 -1.41
CA ASN A 3 -21.84 3.36 -1.09
C ASN A 3 -21.42 2.39 0.02
N LYS A 4 -20.39 1.57 -0.22
CA LYS A 4 -19.84 0.61 0.74
C LYS A 4 -18.67 1.20 1.53
N GLY A 5 -18.16 2.36 1.11
CA GLY A 5 -17.30 3.23 1.90
C GLY A 5 -16.35 4.05 1.03
N LYS A 6 -15.05 4.00 1.32
CA LYS A 6 -14.05 4.81 0.60
C LYS A 6 -12.82 3.99 0.24
N ILE A 7 -12.28 4.26 -0.94
CA ILE A 7 -10.98 3.74 -1.36
C ILE A 7 -9.94 4.84 -1.12
N ILE A 8 -8.89 4.50 -0.37
CA ILE A 8 -7.76 5.37 -0.09
C ILE A 8 -6.57 4.88 -0.92
N PHE A 9 -6.12 5.71 -1.85
CA PHE A 9 -4.93 5.49 -2.63
C PHE A 9 -3.76 6.25 -2.01
N VAL A 10 -2.73 5.53 -1.55
CA VAL A 10 -1.56 6.09 -0.86
C VAL A 10 -0.34 5.97 -1.76
N ASN A 11 0.09 7.07 -2.36
CA ASN A 11 1.23 7.05 -3.28
C ASN A 11 2.57 7.01 -2.53
N GLY A 12 3.60 6.47 -3.18
CA GLY A 12 4.98 6.61 -2.71
C GLY A 12 5.68 7.83 -3.32
N TYR A 13 7.01 7.85 -3.26
CA TYR A 13 7.83 8.96 -3.76
C TYR A 13 7.45 9.40 -5.19
N TRP A 14 7.48 10.71 -5.41
CA TRP A 14 7.32 11.33 -6.72
C TRP A 14 8.33 12.48 -6.87
N ALA A 15 8.85 12.66 -8.08
CA ALA A 15 9.75 13.77 -8.39
C ALA A 15 9.66 14.18 -9.86
N SER A 16 9.85 15.47 -10.16
CA SER A 16 10.08 15.92 -11.52
C SER A 16 11.55 15.69 -11.90
N GLY A 17 11.83 14.74 -12.80
CA GLY A 17 13.20 14.45 -13.27
C GLY A 17 13.42 13.00 -13.71
N ILE A 18 14.68 12.60 -13.93
CA ILE A 18 15.05 11.26 -14.44
C ILE A 18 14.59 10.14 -13.49
N VAL A 19 14.77 10.31 -12.18
CA VAL A 19 14.36 9.31 -11.17
C VAL A 19 12.85 9.16 -11.09
N GLY A 20 12.10 10.27 -11.12
CA GLY A 20 10.64 10.22 -11.20
C GLY A 20 10.13 9.70 -12.55
N SER A 21 10.83 9.98 -13.65
CA SER A 21 10.51 9.42 -14.97
C SER A 21 10.75 7.90 -15.01
N LEU A 22 11.80 7.43 -14.35
CA LEU A 22 12.16 6.01 -14.25
C LEU A 22 11.18 5.24 -13.33
N MET A 23 10.62 5.89 -12.31
CA MET A 23 9.55 5.33 -11.47
C MET A 23 8.14 5.67 -11.97
N ALA A 24 8.02 6.27 -13.17
CA ALA A 24 6.79 6.81 -13.76
C ALA A 24 5.96 7.70 -12.80
N SER A 25 6.60 8.35 -11.82
CA SER A 25 6.01 9.05 -10.68
C SER A 25 6.41 10.52 -10.69
N SER A 26 5.86 11.27 -11.64
CA SER A 26 6.16 12.69 -11.84
C SER A 26 5.19 13.65 -11.14
N VAL A 27 4.07 13.14 -10.61
CA VAL A 27 3.02 13.92 -9.94
C VAL A 27 2.35 13.09 -8.82
N PRO A 28 1.97 13.71 -7.68
CA PRO A 28 1.26 13.03 -6.60
C PRO A 28 -0.24 12.92 -6.83
N GLY A 29 -0.93 12.28 -5.89
CA GLY A 29 -2.38 12.28 -5.80
C GLY A 29 -3.05 11.52 -6.94
N LYS A 30 -4.22 11.97 -7.42
CA LYS A 30 -4.99 11.26 -8.46
C LYS A 30 -4.17 10.94 -9.72
N LYS A 31 -3.33 11.88 -10.17
CA LYS A 31 -2.53 11.72 -11.39
C LYS A 31 -1.37 10.73 -11.24
N TYR A 32 -1.09 10.27 -10.01
CA TYR A 32 -0.09 9.24 -9.74
C TYR A 32 -0.53 7.86 -10.25
N TRP A 33 -1.84 7.62 -10.28
CA TRP A 33 -2.47 6.31 -10.45
C TRP A 33 -3.05 6.13 -11.85
N GLY A 34 -2.73 5.01 -12.46
CA GLY A 34 -3.19 4.66 -13.81
C GLY A 34 -2.52 5.44 -14.92
N ILE A 35 -2.59 4.90 -16.13
CA ILE A 35 -2.15 5.59 -17.35
C ILE A 35 -3.28 6.47 -17.89
N LYS A 36 -4.52 5.97 -17.76
CA LYS A 36 -5.74 6.65 -18.20
C LYS A 36 -6.53 7.11 -16.99
N GLU A 37 -6.99 8.35 -17.02
CA GLU A 37 -7.79 8.92 -15.93
C GLU A 37 -9.02 8.04 -15.65
N GLY A 38 -9.19 7.63 -14.38
CA GLY A 38 -10.31 6.82 -13.95
C GLY A 38 -10.16 5.31 -14.20
N ALA A 39 -9.14 4.86 -14.92
CA ALA A 39 -8.97 3.44 -15.22
C ALA A 39 -8.52 2.63 -14.00
N PHE A 40 -7.57 3.17 -13.22
CA PHE A 40 -7.07 2.53 -12.01
C PHE A 40 -8.18 2.40 -10.96
N GLU A 41 -8.96 3.46 -10.78
CA GLU A 41 -10.08 3.49 -9.83
C GLU A 41 -11.14 2.45 -10.20
N LYS A 42 -11.52 2.35 -11.49
CA LYS A 42 -12.47 1.34 -11.96
C LYS A 42 -11.96 -0.09 -11.77
N ALA A 43 -10.67 -0.32 -12.02
CA ALA A 43 -10.06 -1.62 -11.80
C ALA A 43 -10.02 -1.99 -10.31
N ALA A 44 -9.73 -1.01 -9.43
CA ALA A 44 -9.80 -1.17 -7.98
C ALA A 44 -11.22 -1.50 -7.50
N GLU A 45 -12.21 -0.73 -7.95
CA GLU A 45 -13.63 -0.98 -7.66
C GLU A 45 -14.06 -2.39 -8.07
N HIS A 46 -13.70 -2.81 -9.29
CA HIS A 46 -13.98 -4.15 -9.81
C HIS A 46 -13.35 -5.23 -8.92
N PHE A 47 -12.06 -5.12 -8.65
CA PHE A 47 -11.34 -6.08 -7.81
C PHE A 47 -11.98 -6.19 -6.43
N LEU A 48 -12.30 -5.06 -5.79
CA LEU A 48 -12.89 -5.00 -4.45
C LEU A 48 -14.38 -5.39 -4.42
N GLY A 49 -15.04 -5.57 -5.57
CA GLY A 49 -16.47 -5.89 -5.63
C GLY A 49 -17.35 -4.75 -5.08
N ILE A 50 -16.91 -3.51 -5.30
CA ILE A 50 -17.61 -2.29 -4.89
C ILE A 50 -17.92 -1.42 -6.10
N HIS A 51 -18.98 -0.62 -6.02
CA HIS A 51 -19.34 0.35 -7.04
C HIS A 51 -19.52 1.70 -6.37
N GLU A 52 -18.46 2.47 -6.45
CA GLU A 52 -18.31 3.70 -5.70
C GLU A 52 -18.62 4.92 -6.59
N LYS A 53 -18.97 6.05 -5.96
CA LYS A 53 -19.11 7.31 -6.68
C LYS A 53 -17.73 7.96 -6.78
N SER A 54 -17.49 8.76 -7.81
CA SER A 54 -16.18 9.41 -8.03
C SER A 54 -15.66 10.26 -6.85
N ASN A 55 -16.52 10.69 -5.93
CA ASN A 55 -16.16 11.46 -4.74
C ASN A 55 -15.82 10.62 -3.49
N THR A 56 -15.79 9.29 -3.59
CA THR A 56 -15.43 8.40 -2.47
C THR A 56 -14.00 7.86 -2.57
N HIS A 57 -13.26 8.28 -3.60
CA HIS A 57 -11.82 8.07 -3.73
C HIS A 57 -11.04 9.17 -3.02
N ILE A 58 -10.11 8.76 -2.16
CA ILE A 58 -9.19 9.64 -1.44
C ILE A 58 -7.78 9.36 -1.93
N TYR A 59 -7.02 10.41 -2.17
CA TYR A 59 -5.63 10.31 -2.59
C TYR A 59 -4.74 10.96 -1.53
N LEU A 60 -3.84 10.18 -0.95
CA LEU A 60 -2.92 10.63 0.08
C LEU A 60 -1.50 10.56 -0.45
N ASP A 61 -0.75 11.63 -0.21
CA ASP A 61 0.67 11.70 -0.54
C ASP A 61 1.49 11.27 0.68
N ALA A 62 2.12 10.09 0.57
CA ALA A 62 3.02 9.58 1.59
C ALA A 62 4.50 9.70 1.19
N SER A 63 4.81 10.49 0.15
CA SER A 63 6.21 10.72 -0.25
C SER A 63 7.01 11.34 0.89
N SER A 64 8.21 10.84 1.11
CA SER A 64 9.15 11.47 2.02
C SER A 64 9.79 12.72 1.38
N PHE A 65 10.27 13.69 2.19
CA PHE A 65 10.69 15.02 1.69
C PHE A 65 11.93 14.92 0.76
N MET A 66 12.73 13.87 0.93
CA MET A 66 13.74 13.38 0.00
C MET A 66 13.73 11.85 0.11
N GLY A 67 13.45 11.12 -0.97
CA GLY A 67 13.40 9.65 -0.93
C GLY A 67 14.60 9.06 -0.20
N GLY A 68 14.36 8.45 0.97
CA GLY A 68 15.38 7.85 1.83
C GLY A 68 15.67 8.52 3.18
N ASP A 69 14.92 9.56 3.60
CA ASP A 69 15.04 10.15 4.95
C ASP A 69 14.19 9.47 6.03
N SER A 70 13.33 8.52 5.64
CA SER A 70 12.45 7.78 6.54
C SER A 70 12.44 6.29 6.20
N SER A 71 12.57 5.44 7.22
CA SER A 71 12.43 3.99 7.07
C SER A 71 10.97 3.58 6.84
N GLY A 72 10.72 2.34 6.40
CA GLY A 72 9.36 1.78 6.34
C GLY A 72 8.63 1.86 7.68
N ALA A 73 9.36 1.68 8.79
CA ALA A 73 8.83 1.83 10.15
C ALA A 73 8.47 3.30 10.50
N ASP A 74 9.26 4.28 10.06
CA ASP A 74 8.95 5.70 10.26
C ASP A 74 7.69 6.11 9.50
N ARG A 75 7.56 5.66 8.25
CA ARG A 75 6.37 5.89 7.42
C ARG A 75 5.13 5.24 8.05
N PHE A 76 5.27 4.04 8.62
CA PHE A 76 4.22 3.40 9.41
C PHE A 76 3.80 4.21 10.63
N ASN A 77 4.76 4.71 11.42
CA ASN A 77 4.47 5.55 12.57
C ASN A 77 3.81 6.88 12.17
N LYS A 78 4.20 7.44 11.03
CA LYS A 78 3.56 8.62 10.44
C LYS A 78 2.10 8.36 10.08
N GLY A 79 1.81 7.29 9.33
CA GLY A 79 0.43 6.89 8.99
C GLY A 79 -0.46 6.65 10.22
N MET A 80 0.12 6.18 11.32
CA MET A 80 -0.59 6.02 12.59
C MET A 80 -0.90 7.34 13.34
N SER A 81 -0.17 8.42 13.05
CA SER A 81 -0.18 9.65 13.87
C SER A 81 -0.76 10.87 13.18
N ASP A 82 -0.72 10.96 11.84
CA ASP A 82 -1.22 12.10 11.05
C ASP A 82 -2.72 12.40 11.25
N TYR A 83 -3.49 11.42 11.72
CA TYR A 83 -4.92 11.56 11.99
C TYR A 83 -5.26 11.47 13.47
N ARG A 84 -4.24 11.38 14.34
CA ARG A 84 -4.46 11.28 15.78
C ARG A 84 -4.87 12.64 16.32
N ILE A 85 -6.06 12.68 16.90
CA ILE A 85 -6.63 13.87 17.52
C ILE A 85 -6.52 13.73 19.03
N PHE A 86 -5.96 14.74 19.68
CA PHE A 86 -5.92 14.86 21.13
C PHE A 86 -7.16 15.58 21.63
N ASP A 87 -7.79 15.02 22.67
CA ASP A 87 -8.93 15.67 23.32
C ASP A 87 -8.50 16.88 24.18
N ALA A 88 -9.47 17.70 24.57
CA ALA A 88 -9.25 18.88 25.39
C ALA A 88 -8.63 18.54 26.76
N ALA A 89 -8.93 17.35 27.32
CA ALA A 89 -8.39 16.92 28.60
C ALA A 89 -6.89 16.59 28.50
N TYR A 90 -6.46 16.00 27.39
CA TYR A 90 -5.06 15.76 27.08
C TYR A 90 -4.30 17.08 26.95
N PHE A 91 -4.83 18.03 26.19
CA PHE A 91 -4.23 19.36 26.08
C PHE A 91 -4.11 20.05 27.43
N LYS A 92 -5.16 19.99 28.26
CA LYS A 92 -5.12 20.53 29.61
C LYS A 92 -3.99 19.90 30.44
N ARG A 93 -3.87 18.56 30.45
CA ARG A 93 -2.80 17.85 31.16
C ARG A 93 -1.41 18.21 30.64
N TYR A 94 -1.25 18.33 29.32
CA TYR A 94 0.02 18.70 28.69
C TYR A 94 0.46 20.10 29.12
N ILE A 95 -0.46 21.07 29.09
CA ILE A 95 -0.22 22.45 29.53
C ILE A 95 0.11 22.47 31.04
N ASP A 96 -0.71 21.82 31.87
CA ASP A 96 -0.51 21.74 33.33
C ASP A 96 0.88 21.16 33.67
N ASN A 97 1.33 20.14 32.93
CA ASN A 97 2.65 19.52 33.10
C ASN A 97 3.79 20.45 32.64
N ALA A 98 3.70 21.03 31.44
CA ALA A 98 4.69 21.98 30.94
C ALA A 98 4.90 23.16 31.89
N ASN A 99 3.80 23.68 32.45
CA ASN A 99 3.80 24.75 33.44
C ASN A 99 4.51 24.33 34.73
N LYS A 100 4.23 23.12 35.23
CA LYS A 100 4.85 22.56 36.44
C LYS A 100 6.37 22.42 36.31
N HIS A 101 6.87 22.15 35.11
CA HIS A 101 8.30 22.01 34.84
C HIS A 101 8.98 23.30 34.35
N GLY A 102 8.27 24.45 34.37
CA GLY A 102 8.81 25.73 33.91
C GLY A 102 9.07 25.78 32.40
N ILE A 103 8.55 24.83 31.63
CA ILE A 103 8.68 24.74 30.18
C ILE A 103 7.53 25.53 29.53
N TYR A 104 7.40 26.80 29.90
CA TYR A 104 6.42 27.69 29.28
C TYR A 104 6.91 28.10 27.89
N ALA A 105 6.42 27.42 26.86
CA ALA A 105 6.60 27.84 25.47
C ALA A 105 5.23 28.01 24.83
N GLY A 106 4.59 29.17 25.02
CA GLY A 106 3.30 29.49 24.39
C GLY A 106 3.32 29.41 22.85
N SER A 107 4.51 29.39 22.22
CA SER A 107 4.70 29.04 20.81
C SER A 107 4.48 27.54 20.53
N ASN A 108 5.02 26.65 21.37
CA ASN A 108 4.90 25.19 21.21
C ASN A 108 3.45 24.72 21.41
N ILE A 109 2.74 25.26 22.41
CA ILE A 109 1.32 24.93 22.64
C ILE A 109 0.47 25.36 21.44
N ARG A 110 0.71 26.55 20.88
CA ARG A 110 0.01 27.03 19.67
C ARG A 110 0.32 26.17 18.45
N ALA A 111 1.55 25.68 18.30
CA ALA A 111 1.93 24.78 17.22
C ALA A 111 1.19 23.43 17.33
N ILE A 112 1.12 22.85 18.53
CA ILE A 112 0.41 21.57 18.76
C ILE A 112 -1.10 21.74 18.58
N ASP A 113 -1.71 22.83 19.06
CA ASP A 113 -3.13 23.11 18.84
C ASP A 113 -3.45 23.29 17.34
N LYS A 114 -2.59 24.01 16.60
CA LYS A 114 -2.73 24.15 15.15
C LYS A 114 -2.62 22.80 14.44
N LEU A 115 -1.63 21.99 14.81
CA LEU A 115 -1.45 20.64 14.25
C LEU A 115 -2.68 19.76 14.52
N ASN A 116 -3.21 19.78 15.74
CA ASN A 116 -4.39 19.00 16.11
C ASN A 116 -5.65 19.43 15.35
N LYS A 117 -5.81 20.74 15.09
CA LYS A 117 -6.89 21.25 14.22
C LYS A 117 -6.73 20.78 12.77
N THR A 118 -5.51 20.73 12.26
CA THR A 118 -5.22 20.13 10.95
C THR A 118 -5.58 18.65 10.93
N HIS A 119 -5.12 17.87 11.92
CA HIS A 119 -5.46 16.43 12.02
C HIS A 119 -6.98 16.20 12.13
N GLN A 120 -7.69 17.05 12.89
CA GLN A 120 -9.15 17.00 12.97
C GLN A 120 -9.80 17.23 11.60
N SER A 121 -9.38 18.28 10.89
CA SER A 121 -9.90 18.58 9.55
C SER A 121 -9.61 17.43 8.56
N ASP A 122 -8.41 16.84 8.63
CA ASP A 122 -8.02 15.74 7.74
C ASP A 122 -8.81 14.47 8.05
N TYR A 123 -9.02 14.16 9.33
CA TYR A 123 -9.87 13.06 9.78
C TYR A 123 -11.35 13.27 9.40
N ASP A 124 -11.87 14.48 9.54
CA ASP A 124 -13.23 14.82 9.14
C ASP A 124 -13.41 14.67 7.62
N ASN A 125 -12.43 15.10 6.82
CA ASN A 125 -12.43 14.88 5.37
C ASN A 125 -12.38 13.38 5.02
N LEU A 126 -11.51 12.63 5.71
CA LEU A 126 -11.36 11.18 5.55
C LEU A 126 -12.68 10.46 5.82
N THR A 127 -13.41 10.87 6.86
CA THR A 127 -14.63 10.20 7.34
C THR A 127 -15.94 10.85 6.88
N SER A 128 -15.87 11.99 6.17
CA SER A 128 -17.05 12.73 5.73
C SER A 128 -18.02 11.86 4.95
N GLY A 129 -19.30 11.88 5.36
CA GLY A 129 -20.37 11.09 4.77
C GLY A 129 -20.34 9.59 5.11
N MET A 130 -19.45 9.14 6.00
CA MET A 130 -19.34 7.74 6.40
C MET A 130 -20.08 7.41 7.70
N ASP A 131 -20.58 6.18 7.80
CA ASP A 131 -21.18 5.59 8.99
C ASP A 131 -20.36 4.34 9.38
N LYS A 132 -19.82 4.33 10.61
CA LYS A 132 -18.96 3.25 11.14
C LYS A 132 -19.61 1.86 11.08
N ASN A 133 -20.93 1.78 11.15
CA ASN A 133 -21.67 0.51 11.16
C ASN A 133 -22.03 0.01 9.76
N ARG A 134 -21.83 0.84 8.72
CA ARG A 134 -22.31 0.56 7.36
C ARG A 134 -21.21 0.61 6.32
N HIS A 135 -20.18 1.39 6.54
CA HIS A 135 -19.13 1.66 5.57
C HIS A 135 -17.77 1.15 6.04
N SER A 136 -16.94 0.77 5.07
CA SER A 136 -15.57 0.30 5.30
C SER A 136 -14.55 1.16 4.57
N PHE A 137 -13.31 1.15 5.03
CA PHE A 137 -12.19 1.63 4.25
C PHE A 137 -11.54 0.50 3.46
N TYR A 138 -11.07 0.84 2.27
CA TYR A 138 -10.24 0.02 1.41
C TYR A 138 -8.97 0.80 1.12
N ILE A 139 -7.79 0.19 1.25
CA ILE A 139 -6.53 0.92 1.15
C ILE A 139 -5.65 0.27 0.09
N ILE A 140 -5.16 1.07 -0.86
CA ILE A 140 -4.24 0.63 -1.90
C ILE A 140 -3.00 1.52 -1.84
N THR A 141 -1.84 0.89 -1.71
CA THR A 141 -0.58 1.59 -1.46
C THR A 141 0.45 1.22 -2.53
N HIS A 142 1.37 2.13 -2.83
CA HIS A 142 2.50 1.87 -3.72
C HIS A 142 3.82 2.35 -3.11
N SER A 143 4.91 1.60 -3.27
CA SER A 143 6.27 2.02 -2.87
C SER A 143 6.30 2.47 -1.40
N GLU A 144 6.87 3.64 -1.08
CA GLU A 144 6.90 4.25 0.26
C GLU A 144 5.52 4.34 0.94
N GLY A 145 4.45 4.44 0.14
CA GLY A 145 3.08 4.49 0.64
C GLY A 145 2.65 3.21 1.37
N GLY A 146 3.37 2.09 1.21
CA GLY A 146 3.07 0.84 1.91
C GLY A 146 3.17 0.96 3.42
N GLY A 147 4.28 1.50 3.94
CA GLY A 147 4.46 1.73 5.36
C GLY A 147 3.38 2.67 5.90
N TYR A 148 3.18 3.81 5.24
CA TYR A 148 2.16 4.78 5.62
C TYR A 148 0.75 4.20 5.64
N GLY A 149 0.35 3.49 4.58
CA GLY A 149 -0.98 2.91 4.47
C GLY A 149 -1.24 1.80 5.49
N ALA A 150 -0.23 0.99 5.84
CA ALA A 150 -0.34 0.02 6.93
C ALA A 150 -0.54 0.71 8.29
N GLY A 151 0.18 1.81 8.53
CA GLY A 151 0.00 2.64 9.73
C GLY A 151 -1.41 3.27 9.80
N LEU A 152 -1.88 3.81 8.69
CA LEU A 152 -3.23 4.39 8.57
C LEU A 152 -4.32 3.34 8.79
N ALA A 153 -4.18 2.14 8.22
CA ALA A 153 -5.09 1.02 8.44
C ALA A 153 -5.21 0.72 9.95
N LYS A 154 -4.08 0.63 10.64
CA LYS A 154 -4.03 0.38 12.08
C LYS A 154 -4.66 1.50 12.91
N PHE A 155 -4.46 2.77 12.50
CA PHE A 155 -5.14 3.90 13.13
C PHE A 155 -6.66 3.81 12.97
N LEU A 156 -7.15 3.58 11.75
CA LEU A 156 -8.59 3.50 11.45
C LEU A 156 -9.27 2.37 12.24
N ILE A 157 -8.63 1.20 12.33
CA ILE A 157 -9.11 0.07 13.14
C ILE A 157 -9.20 0.46 14.61
N LYS A 158 -8.17 1.13 15.15
CA LYS A 158 -8.17 1.61 16.56
C LYS A 158 -9.27 2.62 16.84
N GLU A 159 -9.59 3.46 15.87
CA GLU A 159 -10.72 4.41 15.96
C GLU A 159 -12.08 3.73 15.77
N GLY A 160 -12.14 2.41 15.58
CA GLY A 160 -13.37 1.64 15.44
C GLY A 160 -14.00 1.71 14.06
N TRP A 161 -13.23 2.10 13.03
CA TRP A 161 -13.65 1.92 11.64
C TRP A 161 -13.32 0.52 11.16
N LYS A 162 -14.18 -0.05 10.31
CA LYS A 162 -13.84 -1.25 9.56
C LYS A 162 -12.87 -0.90 8.43
N VAL A 163 -11.73 -1.57 8.39
CA VAL A 163 -10.85 -1.62 7.21
C VAL A 163 -11.03 -3.02 6.62
N ASP A 164 -11.51 -3.11 5.39
CA ASP A 164 -11.95 -4.39 4.81
C ASP A 164 -10.84 -5.07 4.02
N THR A 165 -10.17 -4.33 3.15
CA THR A 165 -9.07 -4.84 2.32
C THR A 165 -7.92 -3.85 2.26
N VAL A 166 -6.69 -4.35 2.34
CA VAL A 166 -5.46 -3.59 2.09
C VAL A 166 -4.68 -4.25 0.94
N ILE A 167 -4.17 -3.45 0.01
CA ILE A 167 -3.39 -3.90 -1.14
C ILE A 167 -2.07 -3.13 -1.17
N HIS A 168 -0.97 -3.86 -1.03
CA HIS A 168 0.40 -3.35 -1.05
C HIS A 168 1.09 -3.69 -2.36
N LEU A 169 1.42 -2.68 -3.17
CA LEU A 169 1.99 -2.82 -4.51
C LEU A 169 3.44 -2.32 -4.51
N SER A 170 4.38 -3.17 -4.93
CA SER A 170 5.82 -2.85 -5.01
C SER A 170 6.28 -1.99 -3.82
N THR A 171 6.13 -2.52 -2.60
CA THR A 171 6.33 -1.78 -1.37
C THR A 171 7.80 -1.64 -1.02
N ASP A 172 8.23 -0.40 -0.78
CA ASP A 172 9.58 -0.09 -0.34
C ASP A 172 9.76 -0.42 1.15
N GLU A 173 10.94 -0.93 1.51
CA GLU A 173 11.31 -1.30 2.89
C GLU A 173 10.22 -2.12 3.62
N ALA A 174 9.60 -3.05 2.89
CA ALA A 174 8.46 -3.81 3.37
C ALA A 174 8.77 -4.59 4.67
N ASP A 175 10.01 -5.05 4.82
CA ASP A 175 10.48 -5.82 5.98
C ASP A 175 10.74 -4.99 7.25
N ASP A 176 10.50 -3.67 7.23
CA ASP A 176 10.63 -2.81 8.42
C ASP A 176 9.35 -2.73 9.28
N PHE A 177 8.19 -3.07 8.71
CA PHE A 177 6.90 -2.89 9.39
C PHE A 177 5.97 -4.10 9.27
N ASP A 178 4.87 -4.03 10.02
CA ASP A 178 3.77 -5.01 9.97
C ASP A 178 2.52 -4.31 9.42
N THR A 179 1.63 -5.06 8.78
CA THR A 179 0.28 -4.58 8.44
C THR A 179 -0.74 -5.21 9.41
N PRO A 180 -1.82 -4.51 9.80
CA PRO A 180 -2.81 -5.10 10.71
C PRO A 180 -3.40 -6.39 10.12
N PRO A 181 -3.57 -7.46 10.92
CA PRO A 181 -4.08 -8.75 10.43
C PRO A 181 -5.60 -8.78 10.23
N GLU A 182 -6.34 -7.75 10.67
CA GLU A 182 -7.80 -7.74 10.60
C GLU A 182 -8.38 -7.60 9.18
N PRO A 183 -7.83 -6.77 8.27
CA PRO A 183 -8.28 -6.70 6.87
C PRO A 183 -7.71 -7.85 6.05
N MET A 184 -8.42 -8.26 4.98
CA MET A 184 -7.83 -9.11 3.95
C MET A 184 -6.70 -8.34 3.27
N THR A 185 -5.47 -8.84 3.36
CA THR A 185 -4.30 -8.12 2.88
C THR A 185 -3.58 -8.85 1.75
N TYR A 186 -3.45 -8.13 0.63
CA TYR A 186 -2.67 -8.56 -0.53
C TYR A 186 -1.35 -7.79 -0.58
N GLN A 187 -0.27 -8.47 -0.93
CA GLN A 187 1.00 -7.85 -1.29
C GLN A 187 1.45 -8.40 -2.65
N LEU A 188 1.83 -7.51 -3.57
CA LEU A 188 2.28 -7.89 -4.90
C LEU A 188 3.60 -7.21 -5.25
N GLY A 189 4.61 -8.01 -5.58
CA GLY A 189 5.86 -7.57 -6.18
C GLY A 189 5.95 -7.99 -7.65
N LEU A 190 6.81 -7.31 -8.41
CA LEU A 190 7.00 -7.56 -9.85
C LEU A 190 8.46 -7.89 -10.19
N GLN A 191 8.65 -8.69 -11.22
CA GLN A 191 9.95 -9.11 -11.75
C GLN A 191 9.95 -8.94 -13.27
N TYR A 192 11.10 -8.51 -13.79
CA TYR A 192 11.34 -8.34 -15.22
C TYR A 192 12.40 -9.32 -15.72
N SER A 193 12.51 -9.44 -17.05
CA SER A 193 13.57 -10.21 -17.69
C SER A 193 14.89 -9.48 -17.60
N GLY A 194 15.78 -9.95 -16.74
CA GLY A 194 17.16 -9.51 -16.66
C GLY A 194 18.04 -10.00 -17.81
N SER A 195 19.36 -9.89 -17.59
CA SER A 195 20.34 -10.47 -18.50
C SER A 195 20.12 -11.99 -18.63
N TYR A 196 20.22 -12.53 -19.85
CA TYR A 196 20.01 -13.95 -20.14
C TYR A 196 18.63 -14.51 -19.78
N HIS A 197 17.58 -13.68 -19.78
CA HIS A 197 16.20 -14.07 -19.44
C HIS A 197 16.02 -14.63 -18.02
N VAL A 198 16.89 -14.22 -17.10
CA VAL A 198 16.75 -14.57 -15.68
C VAL A 198 15.78 -13.57 -15.02
N PRO A 199 14.79 -14.03 -14.23
CA PRO A 199 13.93 -13.12 -13.47
C PRO A 199 14.75 -12.27 -12.50
N GLU A 200 14.70 -10.95 -12.69
CA GLU A 200 15.31 -9.97 -11.79
C GLU A 200 14.23 -9.26 -10.98
N ARG A 201 14.57 -8.91 -9.73
CA ARG A 201 13.65 -8.25 -8.79
C ARG A 201 13.42 -6.81 -9.19
N ASP A 202 12.30 -6.24 -8.78
CA ASP A 202 12.15 -4.79 -8.71
C ASP A 202 13.36 -4.21 -7.95
N TRP A 203 14.20 -3.48 -8.67
CA TRP A 203 15.48 -2.98 -8.15
C TRP A 203 15.30 -1.81 -7.20
N VAL A 204 14.10 -1.19 -7.18
CA VAL A 204 13.76 -0.13 -6.23
C VAL A 204 13.48 -0.73 -4.86
N THR A 205 12.68 -1.81 -4.81
CA THR A 205 12.10 -2.32 -3.56
C THR A 205 12.68 -3.65 -3.10
N GLY A 206 13.40 -4.35 -3.97
CA GLY A 206 13.92 -5.69 -3.70
C GLY A 206 12.85 -6.78 -3.55
N ASN A 207 11.56 -6.45 -3.75
CA ASN A 207 10.41 -7.32 -3.49
C ASN A 207 10.43 -7.97 -2.10
N TYR A 208 10.78 -7.22 -1.06
CA TYR A 208 10.74 -7.72 0.32
C TYR A 208 9.30 -7.98 0.79
N GLN A 209 9.12 -8.90 1.72
CA GLN A 209 7.81 -9.21 2.31
C GLN A 209 7.54 -8.30 3.50
N ILE A 210 6.30 -7.82 3.64
CA ILE A 210 5.85 -7.22 4.90
C ILE A 210 5.91 -8.27 6.02
N ARG A 211 6.50 -7.92 7.17
CA ARG A 211 6.90 -8.89 8.20
C ARG A 211 5.75 -9.80 8.64
N THR A 212 4.59 -9.23 8.93
CA THR A 212 3.39 -9.96 9.32
C THR A 212 2.11 -9.27 8.85
N GLY A 213 0.99 -10.00 8.86
CA GLY A 213 -0.36 -9.50 8.57
C GLY A 213 -0.81 -9.61 7.11
N VAL A 214 0.05 -10.07 6.20
CA VAL A 214 -0.31 -10.31 4.80
C VAL A 214 -0.90 -11.71 4.62
N ASP A 215 -2.11 -11.81 4.05
CA ASP A 215 -2.76 -13.10 3.74
C ASP A 215 -2.24 -13.71 2.44
N ARG A 216 -2.05 -12.87 1.42
CA ARG A 216 -1.64 -13.27 0.07
C ARG A 216 -0.52 -12.39 -0.43
N TRP A 217 0.69 -12.92 -0.44
CA TRP A 217 1.86 -12.30 -1.03
C TRP A 217 2.27 -13.05 -2.30
N GLY A 218 2.42 -12.34 -3.41
CA GLY A 218 2.89 -12.89 -4.68
C GLY A 218 3.99 -12.04 -5.31
N ILE A 219 4.90 -12.71 -6.04
CA ILE A 219 5.83 -12.04 -6.94
C ILE A 219 5.56 -12.53 -8.36
N VAL A 220 5.21 -11.62 -9.27
CA VAL A 220 4.90 -11.95 -10.67
C VAL A 220 6.10 -11.68 -11.55
N PHE A 221 6.40 -12.59 -12.46
CA PHE A 221 7.36 -12.41 -13.54
C PHE A 221 6.62 -12.29 -14.87
N ASP A 222 6.67 -11.12 -15.49
CA ASP A 222 6.04 -10.87 -16.79
C ASP A 222 7.08 -10.22 -17.73
N PRO A 223 7.90 -11.03 -18.43
CA PRO A 223 8.96 -10.52 -19.29
C PRO A 223 8.45 -9.88 -20.59
N GLU A 224 7.15 -10.00 -20.90
CA GLU A 224 6.54 -9.38 -22.08
C GLU A 224 6.12 -7.94 -21.80
N LYS A 225 5.67 -7.66 -20.56
CA LYS A 225 5.22 -6.32 -20.14
C LYS A 225 6.27 -5.55 -19.33
N LEU A 226 7.20 -6.24 -18.67
CA LEU A 226 8.11 -5.64 -17.70
C LEU A 226 9.57 -5.66 -18.15
N ASP A 227 10.21 -4.52 -17.96
CA ASP A 227 11.65 -4.31 -18.12
C ASP A 227 12.22 -3.57 -16.89
N TRP A 228 13.54 -3.42 -16.88
CA TRP A 228 14.23 -2.71 -15.80
C TRP A 228 13.71 -1.29 -15.58
N GLY A 229 13.30 -0.60 -16.64
CA GLY A 229 12.87 0.79 -16.61
C GLY A 229 11.44 1.00 -16.14
N ASN A 230 10.59 -0.03 -16.15
CA ASN A 230 9.18 0.10 -15.80
C ASN A 230 8.72 -0.79 -14.62
N VAL A 231 9.50 -1.78 -14.19
CA VAL A 231 9.06 -2.82 -13.23
C VAL A 231 8.44 -2.24 -11.95
N HIS A 232 9.04 -1.17 -11.40
CA HIS A 232 8.53 -0.54 -10.19
C HIS A 232 7.20 0.18 -10.46
N GLY A 233 7.24 1.14 -11.41
CA GLY A 233 6.11 2.00 -11.74
C GLY A 233 4.94 1.27 -12.40
N PHE A 234 5.13 0.08 -12.98
CA PHE A 234 4.05 -0.69 -13.61
C PHE A 234 2.97 -1.07 -12.58
N SER A 235 3.34 -1.30 -11.33
CA SER A 235 2.37 -1.76 -10.33
C SER A 235 1.31 -0.72 -9.95
N LYS A 236 1.45 0.56 -10.37
CA LYS A 236 0.39 1.59 -10.26
C LYS A 236 -0.45 1.77 -11.53
N ASN A 237 -0.26 0.91 -12.53
CA ASN A 237 -1.09 0.79 -13.73
C ASN A 237 -2.34 -0.05 -13.42
N GLU A 238 -3.48 0.24 -14.05
CA GLU A 238 -4.70 -0.54 -13.95
C GLU A 238 -4.54 -2.04 -14.30
N LEU A 239 -3.55 -2.42 -15.11
CA LEU A 239 -3.29 -3.82 -15.47
C LEU A 239 -2.74 -4.65 -14.30
N VAL A 240 -2.26 -4.02 -13.21
CA VAL A 240 -1.83 -4.75 -12.00
C VAL A 240 -2.96 -5.58 -11.39
N PHE A 241 -4.22 -5.20 -11.63
CA PHE A 241 -5.38 -5.91 -11.10
C PHE A 241 -5.58 -7.28 -11.75
N GLU A 242 -5.08 -7.52 -12.98
CA GLU A 242 -5.03 -8.86 -13.59
C GLU A 242 -4.20 -9.81 -12.71
N TYR A 243 -3.03 -9.35 -12.25
CA TYR A 243 -2.17 -10.11 -11.36
C TYR A 243 -2.79 -10.32 -9.98
N LEU A 244 -3.51 -9.32 -9.44
CA LEU A 244 -4.19 -9.44 -8.16
C LEU A 244 -5.36 -10.43 -8.22
N GLU A 245 -6.14 -10.42 -9.31
CA GLU A 245 -7.22 -11.39 -9.55
C GLU A 245 -6.68 -12.82 -9.61
N ASP A 246 -5.53 -13.02 -10.25
CA ASP A 246 -4.86 -14.30 -10.28
C ASP A 246 -4.30 -14.69 -8.90
N LEU A 247 -3.70 -13.75 -8.15
CA LEU A 247 -3.19 -13.98 -6.79
C LEU A 247 -4.31 -14.40 -5.83
N ARG A 248 -5.52 -13.85 -6.00
CA ARG A 248 -6.72 -14.19 -5.21
C ARG A 248 -7.12 -15.66 -5.34
N VAL A 249 -6.92 -16.27 -6.50
CA VAL A 249 -7.32 -17.66 -6.78
C VAL A 249 -6.15 -18.62 -6.91
N LEU A 250 -4.92 -18.12 -6.78
CA LEU A 250 -3.71 -18.90 -6.95
C LEU A 250 -3.71 -20.12 -6.01
N THR A 251 -3.47 -21.28 -6.61
CA THR A 251 -3.27 -22.55 -5.90
C THR A 251 -1.87 -23.06 -6.20
N ILE A 252 -1.15 -23.48 -5.16
CA ILE A 252 0.18 -24.09 -5.29
C ILE A 252 0.12 -25.58 -4.98
N GLY A 253 0.96 -26.34 -5.65
CA GLY A 253 1.22 -27.75 -5.37
C GLY A 253 2.71 -28.00 -5.36
N HIS A 254 3.10 -29.25 -5.19
CA HIS A 254 4.51 -29.62 -5.17
C HIS A 254 4.76 -30.96 -5.86
N TYR A 255 6.01 -31.21 -6.18
CA TYR A 255 6.51 -32.49 -6.67
C TYR A 255 7.93 -32.72 -6.16
N THR A 256 8.36 -33.98 -6.13
CA THR A 256 9.71 -34.34 -5.71
C THR A 256 10.61 -34.55 -6.92
N LYS A 257 11.79 -33.92 -6.93
CA LYS A 257 12.83 -34.16 -7.93
C LYS A 257 14.18 -34.26 -7.23
N ASN A 258 14.92 -35.35 -7.45
CA ASN A 258 16.22 -35.62 -6.83
C ASN A 258 16.17 -35.47 -5.28
N GLY A 259 15.12 -35.99 -4.66
CA GLY A 259 14.93 -35.91 -3.20
C GLY A 259 14.55 -34.53 -2.65
N ARG A 260 14.31 -33.52 -3.51
CA ARG A 260 13.91 -32.16 -3.10
C ARG A 260 12.45 -31.89 -3.45
N ILE A 261 11.72 -31.25 -2.53
CA ILE A 261 10.36 -30.75 -2.78
C ILE A 261 10.47 -29.46 -3.58
N LEU A 262 9.79 -29.43 -4.74
CA LEU A 262 9.70 -28.28 -5.62
C LEU A 262 8.25 -27.83 -5.70
N TRP A 263 7.99 -26.60 -5.29
CA TRP A 263 6.66 -25.98 -5.35
C TRP A 263 6.39 -25.43 -6.75
N LYS A 264 5.13 -25.40 -7.16
CA LYS A 264 4.70 -24.84 -8.45
C LYS A 264 3.27 -24.32 -8.38
N GLN A 265 2.93 -23.41 -9.28
CA GLN A 265 1.53 -23.07 -9.56
C GLN A 265 0.78 -24.28 -10.14
N VAL A 266 -0.48 -24.46 -9.75
CA VAL A 266 -1.35 -25.54 -10.23
C VAL A 266 -2.60 -24.94 -10.87
N GLY A 267 -2.98 -25.49 -12.03
CA GLY A 267 -4.12 -25.00 -12.79
C GLY A 267 -3.77 -23.79 -13.66
N ARG A 268 -4.80 -23.17 -14.24
CA ARG A 268 -4.71 -21.88 -14.93
C ARG A 268 -5.46 -20.85 -14.12
N THR A 269 -4.84 -19.69 -13.90
CA THR A 269 -5.51 -18.50 -13.38
C THR A 269 -6.19 -17.74 -14.53
N PRO A 270 -7.19 -16.89 -14.25
CA PRO A 270 -7.92 -16.13 -15.28
C PRO A 270 -7.04 -15.40 -16.30
N HIS A 271 -5.99 -14.73 -15.83
CA HIS A 271 -5.07 -13.96 -16.66
C HIS A 271 -3.74 -14.67 -16.92
N GLN A 272 -3.61 -15.92 -16.47
CA GLN A 272 -2.44 -16.78 -16.67
C GLN A 272 -1.12 -16.18 -16.17
N SER A 273 -1.17 -15.34 -15.13
CA SER A 273 -0.01 -14.71 -14.51
C SER A 273 0.99 -15.73 -13.97
N HIS A 274 2.27 -15.44 -14.19
CA HIS A 274 3.38 -16.30 -13.74
C HIS A 274 3.93 -15.82 -12.40
N PHE A 275 3.66 -16.58 -11.34
CA PHE A 275 4.16 -16.29 -10.01
C PHE A 275 5.46 -17.05 -9.74
N THR A 276 6.51 -16.33 -9.35
CA THR A 276 7.80 -16.91 -8.92
C THR A 276 7.88 -17.10 -7.41
N SER A 277 6.96 -16.48 -6.67
CA SER A 277 6.79 -16.64 -5.22
C SER A 277 5.33 -16.55 -4.83
N TYR A 278 4.94 -17.32 -3.81
CA TYR A 278 3.65 -17.19 -3.13
C TYR A 278 3.82 -17.43 -1.62
N ASN A 279 3.41 -16.47 -0.79
CA ASN A 279 3.53 -16.50 0.68
C ASN A 279 4.93 -16.94 1.18
N GLY A 280 5.98 -16.41 0.54
CA GLY A 280 7.38 -16.70 0.87
C GLY A 280 7.93 -18.01 0.32
N ILE A 281 7.09 -18.80 -0.35
CA ILE A 281 7.51 -20.03 -1.02
C ILE A 281 7.93 -19.71 -2.44
N LYS A 282 9.20 -19.98 -2.77
CA LYS A 282 9.70 -19.91 -4.14
C LYS A 282 9.04 -20.98 -5.00
N LEU A 283 8.44 -20.56 -6.11
CA LEU A 283 7.79 -21.45 -7.07
C LEU A 283 8.76 -21.77 -8.21
N ASN A 284 8.88 -23.05 -8.54
CA ASN A 284 9.59 -23.47 -9.73
C ASN A 284 8.70 -23.26 -10.94
N TYR A 285 9.26 -22.53 -11.88
CA TYR A 285 8.75 -22.50 -13.23
C TYR A 285 9.11 -23.82 -13.91
N ILE A 286 8.08 -24.52 -14.40
CA ILE A 286 8.26 -25.56 -15.41
C ILE A 286 7.76 -24.94 -16.70
N SER A 287 8.67 -24.48 -17.57
CA SER A 287 8.28 -24.11 -18.93
C SER A 287 7.56 -25.30 -19.53
N LYS A 288 6.29 -25.11 -19.89
CA LYS A 288 5.65 -26.06 -20.79
C LYS A 288 6.15 -25.71 -22.18
N TYR A 289 7.18 -26.46 -22.56
CA TYR A 289 7.79 -26.53 -23.89
C TYR A 289 8.76 -25.38 -24.20
#